data_AF-A0A9D0Y2M0-F1
#
_entry.id   AF-A0A9D0Y2M0-F1
#
_cell.length_a   1.000
_cell.length_b   1.000
_cell.length_c   1.000
_cell.angle_alpha   90.00
_cell.angle_beta   90.00
_cell.angle_gamma   90.00
#
_symmetry.space_group_name_H-M   'P 1'
#
loop_
_entity.id
_entity.type
_entity.pdbx_description
1 polymer ?
#
loop_
_entity_poly.entity_id
_entity_poly.type
_entity_poly.pdbx_seq_one_letter_code
_entity_poly.pdbx_strand_id
1 'polypeptide(L)'
;YNHDTLPIGEFAIGTNTTAYVMGQKYNIQDKLPILIAEKTGPHFAVGDTCYKMSEELKTYNPDGKEIVAKDNEISILRKTEIDKAYFNCHTDITIPYNEIYEISVYNKDGSKVQIIDDGRFVLDGTLKLNEAFKN
;
A
#
# COMPACT_ATOMS: atom_id res chain seq x y z
N TYR A 1 22.24 14.46 1.23
CA TYR A 1 21.37 14.94 2.32
C TYR A 1 20.54 16.08 1.76
N ASN A 2 19.21 15.95 1.86
CA ASN A 2 18.16 16.58 1.05
C ASN A 2 18.08 16.02 -0.38
N HIS A 3 17.21 15.02 -0.55
CA HIS A 3 16.79 14.57 -1.88
C HIS A 3 15.57 15.40 -2.29
N ASP A 4 15.57 15.92 -3.52
CA ASP A 4 14.42 16.66 -4.06
C ASP A 4 13.20 15.75 -4.27
N THR A 5 13.43 14.45 -4.48
CA THR A 5 12.41 13.41 -4.64
C THR A 5 12.82 12.13 -3.92
N LEU A 6 11.84 11.30 -3.54
CA LEU A 6 12.05 9.94 -3.03
C LEU A 6 11.44 8.92 -4.00
N PRO A 7 12.12 7.79 -4.28
CA PRO A 7 11.56 6.75 -5.13
C PRO A 7 10.41 6.05 -4.40
N ILE A 8 9.24 5.99 -5.04
CA ILE A 8 8.07 5.25 -4.52
C ILE A 8 7.99 3.92 -5.26
N GLY A 9 8.12 2.83 -4.51
CA GLY A 9 8.04 1.47 -5.03
C GLY A 9 6.66 0.84 -4.91
N GLU A 10 5.89 1.27 -3.90
CA GLU A 10 4.57 0.73 -3.58
C GLU A 10 3.67 1.81 -2.97
N PHE A 11 2.38 1.70 -3.29
CA PHE A 11 1.31 2.28 -2.50
C PHE A 11 0.22 1.22 -2.33
N ALA A 12 -0.15 0.92 -1.10
CA ALA A 12 -1.10 -0.12 -0.76
C ALA A 12 -2.08 0.32 0.32
N ILE A 13 -3.26 -0.30 0.34
CA ILE A 13 -4.33 -0.02 1.30
C ILE A 13 -4.57 -1.29 2.11
N GLY A 14 -4.02 -1.35 3.33
CA GLY A 14 -4.17 -2.49 4.22
C GLY A 14 -5.57 -2.58 4.83
N THR A 15 -6.35 -3.60 4.48
CA THR A 15 -7.79 -3.69 4.83
C THR A 15 -8.09 -4.36 6.18
N ASN A 16 -7.09 -4.73 6.98
CA ASN A 16 -7.29 -5.41 8.26
C ASN A 16 -7.62 -4.41 9.39
N THR A 17 -8.80 -3.79 9.28
CA THR A 17 -9.31 -2.80 10.23
C THR A 17 -9.54 -3.39 11.62
N THR A 18 -9.82 -4.69 11.73
CA THR A 18 -9.90 -5.41 13.01
C THR A 18 -8.56 -5.41 13.75
N ALA A 19 -7.46 -5.74 13.05
CA ALA A 19 -6.13 -5.71 13.64
C ALA A 19 -5.71 -4.29 14.03
N TYR A 20 -6.06 -3.28 13.21
CA TYR A 20 -5.86 -1.87 13.55
C TYR A 20 -6.54 -1.48 14.86
N VAL A 21 -7.87 -1.71 14.96
CA VAL A 21 -8.65 -1.35 16.16
C VAL A 21 -8.15 -2.11 17.39
N MET A 22 -7.77 -3.37 17.24
CA MET A 22 -7.17 -4.17 18.31
C MET A 22 -5.82 -3.59 18.79
N GLY A 23 -4.93 -3.24 17.85
CA GLY A 23 -3.63 -2.64 18.15
C GLY A 23 -3.75 -1.31 18.89
N GLN A 24 -4.71 -0.46 18.49
CA GLN A 24 -5.02 0.79 19.19
C GLN A 24 -5.63 0.55 20.57
N LYS A 25 -6.65 -0.31 20.68
CA LYS A 25 -7.38 -0.59 21.93
C LYS A 25 -6.48 -1.08 23.05
N TYR A 26 -5.51 -1.93 22.74
CA TYR A 26 -4.60 -2.50 23.73
C TYR A 26 -3.24 -1.81 23.78
N ASN A 27 -3.01 -0.78 22.96
CA ASN A 27 -1.73 -0.09 22.81
C ASN A 27 -0.56 -1.08 22.54
N ILE A 28 -0.75 -1.92 21.53
CA ILE A 28 0.21 -2.97 21.12
C ILE A 28 0.53 -2.95 19.63
N GLN A 29 0.25 -1.83 18.95
CA GLN A 29 0.52 -1.67 17.52
C GLN A 29 2.00 -1.95 17.18
N ASP A 30 2.91 -1.50 18.04
CA ASP A 30 4.36 -1.70 17.98
C ASP A 30 4.81 -3.16 18.20
N LYS A 31 3.93 -3.99 18.76
CA LYS A 31 4.18 -5.42 19.00
C LYS A 31 3.65 -6.31 17.88
N LEU A 32 2.90 -5.76 16.93
CA LEU A 32 2.40 -6.53 15.80
C LEU A 32 3.57 -6.92 14.88
N PRO A 33 3.62 -8.17 14.38
CA PRO A 33 4.54 -8.53 13.33
C PRO A 33 4.40 -7.58 12.13
N ILE A 34 5.50 -7.25 11.46
CA ILE A 34 5.50 -6.28 10.34
C ILE A 34 4.45 -6.62 9.27
N LEU A 35 4.32 -7.92 8.96
CA LEU A 35 3.34 -8.46 8.01
C LEU A 35 1.87 -8.22 8.41
N ILE A 36 1.59 -7.99 9.69
CA ILE A 36 0.27 -7.60 10.18
C ILE A 36 0.18 -6.07 10.19
N ALA A 37 1.21 -5.38 10.70
CA ALA A 37 1.23 -3.93 10.82
C ALA A 37 1.00 -3.23 9.46
N GLU A 38 1.63 -3.69 8.38
CA GLU A 38 1.41 -3.18 7.01
C GLU A 38 -0.05 -3.35 6.55
N LYS A 39 -0.78 -4.35 7.08
CA LYS A 39 -2.18 -4.60 6.72
C LYS A 39 -3.17 -3.79 7.56
N THR A 40 -2.70 -3.01 8.53
CA THR A 40 -3.56 -2.22 9.43
C THR A 40 -3.88 -0.82 8.92
N GLY A 41 -3.40 -0.44 7.75
CA GLY A 41 -3.71 0.86 7.15
C GLY A 41 -3.07 1.04 5.79
N PRO A 42 -3.34 2.18 5.13
CA PRO A 42 -2.60 2.59 3.95
C PRO A 42 -1.12 2.72 4.25
N HIS A 43 -0.27 2.30 3.32
CA HIS A 43 1.17 2.43 3.42
C HIS A 43 1.76 2.71 2.05
N PHE A 44 2.96 3.28 2.06
CA PHE A 44 3.80 3.40 0.89
C PHE A 44 5.19 2.90 1.21
N ALA A 45 5.88 2.40 0.18
CA ALA A 45 7.26 1.97 0.30
C ALA A 45 8.20 2.95 -0.41
N VAL A 46 9.22 3.39 0.29
CA VAL A 46 10.36 4.08 -0.32
C VAL A 46 11.34 3.03 -0.85
N GLY A 47 11.70 3.12 -2.13
CA GLY A 47 12.64 2.22 -2.79
C GLY A 47 12.03 1.38 -3.93
N ASP A 48 12.37 0.10 -3.96
CA ASP A 48 11.99 -0.87 -4.99
C ASP A 48 10.52 -1.30 -4.89
N THR A 49 9.95 -1.84 -5.97
CA THR A 49 8.65 -2.53 -5.89
C THR A 49 8.76 -3.82 -5.06
N CYS A 50 7.65 -4.36 -4.55
CA CYS A 50 7.65 -5.65 -3.83
C CYS A 50 8.13 -6.83 -4.71
N TYR A 51 8.22 -6.62 -6.02
CA TYR A 51 8.49 -7.64 -7.01
C TYR A 51 9.91 -7.57 -7.60
N LYS A 52 10.83 -6.83 -6.97
CA LYS A 52 12.24 -6.78 -7.35
C LYS A 52 12.77 -8.15 -7.81
N MET A 53 13.31 -8.22 -9.03
CA MET A 53 13.89 -9.41 -9.66
C MET A 53 12.91 -10.56 -9.93
N SER A 54 11.61 -10.34 -9.74
CA SER A 54 10.53 -11.31 -9.94
C SER A 54 9.43 -10.79 -10.87
N GLU A 55 9.63 -9.63 -11.49
CA GLU A 55 8.63 -8.92 -12.29
C GLU A 55 8.19 -9.73 -13.52
N GLU A 56 9.05 -10.61 -14.06
CA GLU A 56 8.70 -11.50 -15.18
C GLU A 56 7.99 -12.79 -14.74
N LEU A 57 7.99 -13.12 -13.43
CA LEU A 57 7.36 -14.32 -12.91
C LEU A 57 5.85 -14.12 -12.77
N LYS A 58 5.05 -15.01 -13.34
CA LYS A 58 3.59 -14.98 -13.12
C LYS A 58 3.27 -15.39 -11.69
N THR A 59 2.72 -14.45 -10.93
CA THR A 59 2.30 -14.64 -9.53
C THR A 59 0.80 -14.43 -9.43
N TYR A 60 0.14 -15.23 -8.59
CA TYR A 60 -1.32 -15.24 -8.48
C TYR A 60 -1.75 -15.03 -7.03
N ASN A 61 -2.83 -14.29 -6.85
CA ASN A 61 -3.53 -14.18 -5.57
C ASN A 61 -4.19 -15.51 -5.20
N PRO A 62 -4.57 -15.72 -3.92
CA PRO A 62 -5.34 -16.89 -3.49
C PRO A 62 -6.67 -17.08 -4.23
N ASP A 63 -7.24 -16.00 -4.77
CA ASP A 63 -8.46 -16.04 -5.61
C ASP A 63 -8.18 -16.39 -7.09
N GLY A 64 -6.93 -16.72 -7.42
CA GLY A 64 -6.48 -17.13 -8.76
C GLY A 64 -6.22 -15.97 -9.72
N LYS A 65 -6.39 -14.70 -9.32
CA LYS A 65 -6.11 -13.55 -10.19
C LYS A 65 -4.61 -13.29 -10.28
N GLU A 66 -4.13 -13.08 -11.50
CA GLU A 66 -2.73 -12.70 -11.75
C GLU A 66 -2.44 -11.31 -11.21
N ILE A 67 -1.28 -11.17 -10.56
CA ILE A 67 -0.75 -9.89 -10.11
C ILE A 67 0.00 -9.26 -11.28
N VAL A 68 -0.52 -8.12 -11.76
CA VAL A 68 -0.02 -7.46 -12.98
C VAL A 68 0.77 -6.18 -12.71
N ALA A 69 0.52 -5.49 -11.60
CA ALA A 69 1.21 -4.25 -11.25
C ALA A 69 2.54 -4.56 -10.53
N LYS A 70 3.54 -5.01 -11.29
CA LYS A 70 4.85 -5.46 -10.75
C LYS A 70 6.01 -4.53 -11.08
N ASP A 71 5.88 -3.69 -12.11
CA ASP A 71 6.90 -2.75 -12.52
C ASP A 71 6.42 -1.30 -12.63
N ASN A 72 7.38 -0.39 -12.60
CA ASN A 72 7.22 1.05 -12.75
C ASN A 72 8.31 1.60 -13.68
N GLU A 73 8.37 2.93 -13.84
CA GLU A 73 9.33 3.61 -14.71
C GLU A 73 10.81 3.38 -14.35
N ILE A 74 11.10 2.96 -13.12
CA ILE A 74 12.45 2.64 -12.67
C ILE A 74 12.76 1.15 -12.80
N SER A 75 11.91 0.28 -12.25
CA SER A 75 12.17 -1.17 -12.29
C SER A 75 12.07 -1.76 -13.69
N ILE A 76 11.43 -1.07 -14.65
CA ILE A 76 11.45 -1.47 -16.07
C ILE A 76 12.85 -1.36 -16.70
N LEU A 77 13.72 -0.50 -16.15
CA LEU A 77 15.11 -0.37 -16.62
C LEU A 77 15.89 -1.67 -16.47
N ARG A 78 15.42 -2.66 -15.70
CA ARG A 78 16.02 -4.01 -15.62
C ARG A 78 16.23 -4.67 -16.98
N LYS A 79 15.45 -4.25 -17.99
CA LYS A 79 15.51 -4.75 -19.38
C LYS A 79 16.64 -4.13 -20.20
N THR A 80 17.17 -2.97 -19.80
CA THR A 80 18.13 -2.17 -20.59
C THR A 80 19.34 -1.70 -19.79
N GLU A 81 19.14 -1.22 -18.56
CA GLU A 81 20.13 -0.62 -17.64
C GLU A 81 19.91 -1.17 -16.22
N ILE A 82 20.27 -2.44 -15.98
CA ILE A 82 19.97 -3.16 -14.73
C ILE A 82 20.57 -2.51 -13.48
N ASP A 83 21.71 -1.85 -13.62
CA ASP A 83 22.39 -1.11 -12.55
C ASP A 83 21.60 0.11 -12.05
N LYS A 84 20.63 0.58 -12.84
CA LYS A 84 19.73 1.70 -12.51
C LYS A 84 18.34 1.26 -12.08
N ALA A 85 18.03 -0.03 -12.17
CA ALA A 85 16.68 -0.55 -11.98
C ALA A 85 16.28 -0.71 -10.51
N TYR A 86 17.25 -0.76 -9.59
CA TYR A 86 17.01 -1.14 -8.20
C TYR A 86 17.82 -0.32 -7.20
N PHE A 87 17.14 0.15 -6.15
CA PHE A 87 17.72 0.85 -5.01
C PHE A 87 18.24 -0.08 -3.91
N ASN A 88 17.84 -1.36 -3.95
CA ASN A 88 18.17 -2.37 -2.94
C ASN A 88 17.63 -2.07 -1.55
N CYS A 89 16.52 -1.33 -1.49
CA CYS A 89 15.73 -1.12 -0.29
C CYS A 89 14.24 -1.16 -0.65
N HIS A 90 13.43 -1.55 0.32
CA HIS A 90 11.98 -1.43 0.30
C HIS A 90 11.59 -1.15 1.73
N THR A 91 11.15 0.07 2.01
CA THR A 91 10.88 0.52 3.37
C THR A 91 9.45 1.03 3.47
N ASP A 92 8.61 0.20 4.07
CA ASP A 92 7.22 0.50 4.32
C ASP A 92 7.04 1.55 5.40
N ILE A 93 6.16 2.51 5.13
CA ILE A 93 5.72 3.54 6.05
C ILE A 93 4.19 3.46 6.11
N THR A 94 3.68 2.90 7.20
CA THR A 94 2.23 2.79 7.44
C THR A 94 1.67 4.10 7.97
N ILE A 95 0.54 4.51 7.40
CA ILE A 95 -0.23 5.69 7.79
C ILE A 95 -1.48 5.23 8.57
N PRO A 96 -1.67 5.66 9.82
CA PRO A 96 -2.86 5.33 10.59
C PRO A 96 -4.15 5.86 9.94
N TYR A 97 -5.24 5.08 10.00
CA TYR A 97 -6.52 5.49 9.41
C TYR A 97 -7.04 6.84 9.92
N ASN A 98 -6.89 7.11 11.22
CA ASN A 98 -7.36 8.36 11.84
C ASN A 98 -6.54 9.60 11.45
N GLU A 99 -5.41 9.43 10.76
CA GLU A 99 -4.59 10.54 10.25
C GLU A 99 -4.89 10.83 8.77
N ILE A 100 -5.71 10.00 8.12
CA ILE A 100 -6.00 10.10 6.69
C ILE A 100 -7.33 10.81 6.50
N TYR A 101 -7.26 12.03 5.96
CA TYR A 101 -8.47 12.74 5.54
C TYR A 101 -9.10 12.10 4.30
N GLU A 102 -8.31 11.87 3.25
CA GLU A 102 -8.86 11.35 2.00
C GLU A 102 -7.84 10.52 1.20
N ILE A 103 -8.30 9.40 0.65
CA ILE A 103 -7.63 8.71 -0.47
C ILE A 103 -8.63 8.62 -1.63
N SER A 104 -8.25 9.22 -2.76
CA SER A 104 -9.06 9.27 -3.97
C SER A 104 -8.27 8.87 -5.20
N VAL A 105 -8.96 8.28 -6.18
CA VAL A 105 -8.44 8.04 -7.52
C VAL A 105 -9.03 9.06 -8.46
N TYR A 106 -8.17 9.70 -9.26
CA TYR A 106 -8.57 10.58 -10.35
C TYR A 106 -8.49 9.83 -11.67
N ASN A 107 -9.61 9.77 -12.38
CA ASN A 107 -9.67 9.21 -13.72
C ASN A 107 -9.16 10.21 -14.76
N LYS A 108 -8.87 9.72 -15.97
CA LYS A 108 -8.37 10.55 -17.08
C LYS A 108 -9.34 11.67 -17.49
N ASP A 109 -10.63 11.49 -17.26
CA ASP A 109 -11.67 12.49 -17.52
C ASP A 109 -11.82 13.54 -16.40
N GLY A 110 -10.99 13.44 -15.35
CA GLY A 110 -11.05 14.32 -14.18
C GLY A 110 -12.08 13.90 -13.14
N SER A 111 -12.86 12.84 -13.38
CA SER A 111 -13.76 12.30 -12.35
C SER A 111 -12.97 11.73 -11.18
N LYS A 112 -13.55 11.85 -9.99
CA LYS A 112 -12.93 11.47 -8.72
C LYS A 112 -13.72 10.34 -8.09
N VAL A 113 -13.02 9.27 -7.70
CA VAL A 113 -13.58 8.15 -6.94
C VAL A 113 -12.89 8.12 -5.59
N GLN A 114 -13.66 8.36 -4.52
CA GLN A 114 -13.15 8.29 -3.16
C GLN A 114 -13.07 6.82 -2.71
N ILE A 115 -11.95 6.46 -2.08
CA ILE A 115 -11.73 5.14 -1.47
C ILE A 115 -11.86 5.26 0.04
N ILE A 116 -11.16 6.25 0.61
CA ILE A 116 -11.21 6.57 2.04
C ILE A 116 -11.57 8.05 2.19
N ASP A 117 -12.45 8.35 3.15
CA ASP A 117 -12.84 9.69 3.59
C ASP A 117 -12.96 9.68 5.12
N ASP A 118 -12.34 10.65 5.80
CA ASP A 118 -12.24 10.77 7.26
C ASP A 118 -11.85 9.46 7.96
N GLY A 119 -10.80 8.81 7.44
CA GLY A 119 -10.30 7.54 7.95
C GLY A 119 -11.26 6.36 7.83
N ARG A 120 -12.28 6.44 6.97
CA ARG A 120 -13.26 5.36 6.71
C ARG A 120 -13.32 5.01 5.25
N PHE A 121 -13.56 3.73 4.97
CA PHE A 121 -13.78 3.25 3.61
C PHE A 121 -15.13 3.74 3.07
N VAL A 122 -15.14 4.39 1.91
CA VAL A 122 -16.36 4.92 1.28
C VAL A 122 -16.65 4.32 -0.10
N LEU A 123 -15.69 3.57 -0.68
CA LEU A 123 -15.90 2.90 -1.95
C LEU A 123 -16.96 1.80 -1.84
N ASP A 124 -17.88 1.76 -2.80
CA ASP A 124 -18.90 0.72 -2.87
C ASP A 124 -18.28 -0.69 -2.81
N GLY A 125 -18.88 -1.56 -1.98
CA GLY A 125 -18.38 -2.91 -1.71
C GLY A 125 -17.33 -3.00 -0.60
N THR A 126 -16.77 -1.88 -0.12
CA THR A 126 -15.76 -1.86 0.95
C THR A 126 -16.32 -1.50 2.33
N LEU A 127 -17.58 -1.07 2.42
CA LEU A 127 -18.20 -0.55 3.65
C LEU A 127 -18.14 -1.50 4.85
N LYS A 128 -18.13 -2.82 4.63
CA LYS A 128 -17.99 -3.83 5.70
C LYS A 128 -16.68 -3.71 6.45
N LEU A 129 -15.62 -3.19 5.82
CA LEU A 129 -14.34 -2.94 6.47
C LEU A 129 -14.47 -1.91 7.61
N ASN A 130 -15.51 -1.07 7.60
CA ASN A 130 -15.73 -0.09 8.65
C ASN A 130 -16.36 -0.67 9.93
N GLU A 131 -16.84 -1.91 9.92
CA GLU A 131 -17.54 -2.51 11.06
C GLU A 131 -16.66 -2.57 12.32
N ALA A 132 -15.34 -2.78 12.15
CA ALA A 132 -14.39 -2.83 13.25
C ALA A 132 -14.33 -1.53 14.07
N PHE A 133 -14.55 -0.36 13.45
CA PHE A 133 -14.46 0.96 14.10
C PHE A 133 -15.70 1.35 14.91
N LYS A 134 -16.78 0.54 14.88
CA LYS A 134 -18.05 0.85 15.56
C LYS A 134 -18.05 0.45 17.04
N ASN A 135 -16.97 -0.18 17.53
CA ASN A 135 -16.88 -0.80 18.85
C ASN A 135 -16.05 0.01 19.84
#